data_AF-A0A8S0TUD1-F1
#
_entry.id   AF-A0A8S0TUD1-F1
#
_cell.length_a   1.000
_cell.length_b   1.000
_cell.length_c   1.000
_cell.angle_alpha   90.00
_cell.angle_beta   90.00
_cell.angle_gamma   90.00
#
_symmetry.space_group_name_H-M   'P 1'
#
loop_
_entity.id
_entity.type
_entity.pdbx_description
1 polymer ?
#
loop_
_entity_poly.entity_id
_entity_poly.type
_entity_poly.pdbx_seq_one_letter_code
_entity_poly.pdbx_strand_id
1 'polypeptide(L)'
;MVRFSNSLVGILNIITLLLSIPIIVAGIWLSRQASSECERFLDTPVIILGAFILAVSLAGIVGSCCRVSWLLWVYLFVMFLLILLLLSFTIFAFVVTNKGAGEALSGRGYKEYRLGDYSNWLQKRVRSDENWRKIRSCLQDSKICQRLLDTESPTDVQDFYREHLSALQSGCCKPSNDCNFQYISPTNWTRTSASSSANPDCSAWNNEPNTLCYNCNSCKAGLLDNIRSDWKKVAIINIIILVFLVIVYSVGCCAFRNNRDGWK
;
A
#
# COMPACT_ATOMS: atom_id res chain seq x y z
N MET A 1 21.88 -37.21 -2.11
CA MET A 1 20.85 -36.14 -2.12
C MET A 1 20.47 -35.63 -0.72
N VAL A 2 20.49 -36.45 0.33
CA VAL A 2 20.15 -36.10 1.74
C VAL A 2 20.78 -34.80 2.28
N ARG A 3 22.08 -34.59 2.01
CA ARG A 3 22.81 -33.44 2.53
C ARG A 3 22.43 -32.13 1.83
N PHE A 4 22.10 -32.19 0.54
CA PHE A 4 21.87 -30.99 -0.26
C PHE A 4 20.55 -30.29 0.11
N SER A 5 19.44 -31.04 0.27
CA SER A 5 18.15 -30.46 0.64
C SER A 5 18.17 -29.86 2.05
N ASN A 6 18.77 -30.53 3.03
CA ASN A 6 18.88 -30.01 4.40
C ASN A 6 19.81 -28.80 4.47
N SER A 7 20.96 -28.84 3.78
CA SER A 7 21.86 -27.68 3.67
C SER A 7 21.19 -26.50 2.97
N LEU A 8 20.41 -26.74 1.91
CA LEU A 8 19.69 -25.69 1.19
C LEU A 8 18.62 -25.03 2.07
N VAL A 9 17.80 -25.82 2.78
CA VAL A 9 16.81 -25.29 3.74
C VAL A 9 17.50 -24.47 4.84
N GLY A 10 18.63 -24.95 5.37
CA GLY A 10 19.42 -24.20 6.35
C GLY A 10 19.92 -22.87 5.82
N ILE A 11 20.55 -22.86 4.64
CA ILE A 11 21.08 -21.64 4.00
C ILE A 11 19.96 -20.62 3.72
N LEU A 12 18.84 -21.07 3.15
CA LEU A 12 17.72 -20.18 2.85
C LEU A 12 17.14 -19.56 4.13
N ASN A 13 16.99 -20.34 5.21
CA ASN A 13 16.51 -19.81 6.48
C ASN A 13 17.53 -18.84 7.13
N ILE A 14 18.84 -19.07 7.00
CA ILE A 14 19.88 -18.12 7.45
C ILE A 14 19.75 -16.78 6.70
N ILE A 15 19.58 -16.81 5.38
CA ILE A 15 19.40 -15.59 4.59
C ILE A 15 18.15 -14.83 5.07
N THR A 16 17.02 -15.52 5.25
CA THR A 16 15.80 -14.88 5.74
C THR A 16 15.94 -14.31 7.16
N LEU A 17 16.71 -14.97 8.02
CA LEU A 17 17.01 -14.48 9.36
C LEU A 17 17.82 -13.19 9.29
N LEU A 18 18.87 -13.16 8.46
CA LEU A 18 19.69 -11.96 8.27
C LEU A 18 18.89 -10.78 7.71
N LEU A 19 17.90 -11.04 6.85
CA LEU A 19 17.00 -10.01 6.32
C LEU A 19 15.94 -9.55 7.33
N SER A 20 15.54 -10.39 8.29
CA SER A 20 14.54 -10.01 9.30
C SER A 20 15.06 -8.97 10.30
N ILE A 21 16.35 -9.01 10.63
CA ILE A 21 17.01 -8.11 11.58
C ILE A 21 16.90 -6.63 11.14
N PRO A 22 17.34 -6.23 9.92
CA PRO A 22 17.21 -4.84 9.49
C PRO A 22 15.76 -4.39 9.37
N ILE A 23 14.80 -5.28 9.07
CA ILE A 23 13.36 -4.96 9.04
C ILE A 23 12.88 -4.56 10.45
N ILE A 24 13.23 -5.35 11.48
CA ILE A 24 12.86 -5.05 12.87
C ILE A 24 13.55 -3.77 13.35
N VAL A 25 14.84 -3.60 13.07
CA VAL A 25 15.59 -2.40 13.46
C VAL A 25 14.99 -1.15 12.81
N ALA A 26 14.67 -1.20 11.51
CA ALA A 26 14.01 -0.10 10.81
C ALA A 26 12.63 0.20 11.40
N GLY A 27 11.82 -0.83 11.69
CA GLY A 27 10.51 -0.65 12.32
C GLY A 27 10.60 -0.01 13.71
N ILE A 28 11.54 -0.44 14.55
CA ILE A 28 11.76 0.16 15.88
C ILE A 28 12.28 1.61 15.73
N TRP A 29 13.18 1.86 14.79
CA TRP A 29 13.70 3.21 14.54
C TRP A 29 12.57 4.16 14.13
N LEU A 30 11.73 3.75 13.17
CA LEU A 30 10.55 4.50 12.76
C LEU A 30 9.61 4.76 13.95
N SER A 31 9.35 3.75 14.79
CA SER A 31 8.48 3.92 15.98
C SER A 31 8.97 4.95 16.99
N ARG A 32 10.28 5.22 17.03
CA ARG A 32 10.90 6.20 17.92
C ARG A 32 10.98 7.60 17.30
N GLN A 33 11.14 7.67 15.99
CA GLN A 33 11.27 8.93 15.25
C GLN A 33 9.91 9.45 14.74
N ALA A 34 8.87 8.61 14.74
CA ALA A 34 7.53 8.95 14.27
C ALA A 34 6.97 10.14 15.05
N SER A 35 6.95 11.29 14.37
CA SER A 35 6.48 12.57 14.90
C SER A 35 5.02 12.82 14.55
N SER A 36 4.53 12.16 13.50
CA SER A 36 3.15 12.27 13.02
C SER A 36 2.33 11.01 13.31
N GLU A 37 1.02 11.17 13.45
CA GLU A 37 0.06 10.06 13.59
C GLU A 37 0.11 9.09 12.38
N CYS A 38 0.57 9.57 11.21
CA CYS A 38 0.70 8.78 10.00
C CYS A 38 1.84 7.75 10.08
N GLU A 39 2.97 8.15 10.64
CA GLU A 39 4.15 7.30 10.77
C GLU A 39 3.89 6.16 11.76
N ARG A 40 3.26 6.47 12.90
CA ARG A 40 2.88 5.47 13.92
C ARG A 40 1.98 4.35 13.39
N PHE A 41 1.17 4.62 12.36
CA PHE A 41 0.26 3.63 11.79
C PHE A 41 1.01 2.49 11.07
N LEU A 42 2.23 2.73 10.57
CA LEU A 42 2.99 1.76 9.76
C LEU A 42 3.98 0.92 10.58
N ASP A 43 4.43 1.38 11.74
CA ASP A 43 5.55 0.75 12.45
C ASP A 43 5.16 -0.58 13.11
N THR A 44 4.00 -0.62 13.75
CA THR A 44 3.50 -1.80 14.45
C THR A 44 3.37 -3.03 13.53
N PRO A 45 2.71 -2.96 12.35
CA PRO A 45 2.60 -4.12 11.46
C PRO A 45 3.96 -4.57 10.91
N VAL A 46 4.91 -3.65 10.66
CA VAL A 46 6.25 -3.99 10.18
C VAL A 46 7.05 -4.76 11.23
N ILE A 47 7.00 -4.32 12.49
CA ILE A 47 7.71 -5.01 13.59
C ILE A 47 7.14 -6.42 13.81
N ILE A 48 5.81 -6.57 13.83
CA ILE A 48 5.15 -7.87 13.99
C ILE A 48 5.58 -8.82 12.87
N LEU A 49 5.59 -8.35 11.62
CA LEU A 49 6.01 -9.14 10.47
C LEU A 49 7.48 -9.57 10.58
N GLY A 50 8.37 -8.64 10.95
CA GLY A 50 9.79 -8.93 11.13
C GLY A 50 10.04 -9.99 12.22
N ALA A 51 9.39 -9.85 13.37
CA ALA A 51 9.49 -10.81 14.48
C ALA A 51 8.96 -12.20 14.09
N PHE A 52 7.87 -12.25 13.33
CA PHE A 52 7.31 -13.50 12.82
C PHE A 52 8.29 -14.21 11.86
N ILE A 53 8.89 -13.47 10.91
CA ILE A 53 9.90 -14.02 9.98
C ILE A 53 11.08 -14.59 10.77
N LEU A 54 11.58 -13.84 11.75
CA LEU A 54 12.70 -14.27 12.60
C LEU A 54 12.41 -15.61 13.30
N ALA A 55 11.22 -15.75 13.89
CA ALA A 55 10.81 -16.97 14.58
C ALA A 55 10.74 -18.19 13.63
N VAL A 56 10.14 -18.02 12.45
CA VAL A 56 10.05 -19.08 11.43
C VAL A 56 11.43 -19.49 10.92
N SER A 57 12.32 -18.52 10.68
CA SER A 57 13.68 -18.79 10.22
C SER A 57 14.51 -19.56 11.26
N LEU A 58 14.41 -19.21 12.55
CA LEU A 58 15.07 -19.96 13.63
C LEU A 58 14.58 -21.41 13.70
N ALA A 59 13.27 -21.64 13.61
CA ALA A 59 12.70 -22.98 13.57
C ALA A 59 13.22 -23.78 12.36
N GLY A 60 13.32 -23.17 11.18
CA GLY A 60 13.88 -23.81 9.99
C GLY A 60 15.36 -24.21 10.17
N ILE A 61 16.18 -23.34 10.77
CA ILE A 61 17.60 -23.62 11.05
C ILE A 61 17.73 -24.77 12.04
N VAL A 62 17.06 -24.72 13.20
CA VAL A 62 17.15 -25.76 14.23
C VAL A 62 16.64 -27.10 13.69
N GLY A 63 15.56 -27.09 12.91
CA GLY A 63 14.98 -28.29 12.31
C GLY A 63 15.90 -28.96 11.29
N SER A 64 16.60 -28.15 10.49
CA SER A 64 17.57 -28.64 9.49
C SER A 64 18.90 -29.10 10.09
N CYS A 65 19.41 -28.40 11.12
CA CYS A 65 20.70 -28.67 11.75
C CYS A 65 20.66 -29.91 12.65
N CYS A 66 19.64 -30.02 13.50
CA CYS A 66 19.54 -31.08 14.50
C CYS A 66 18.75 -32.32 14.02
N ARG A 67 18.27 -32.34 12.77
CA ARG A 67 17.38 -33.37 12.18
C ARG A 67 16.19 -33.74 13.08
N VAL A 68 15.64 -32.75 13.79
CA VAL A 68 14.51 -32.98 14.69
C VAL A 68 13.23 -33.04 13.85
N SER A 69 12.75 -34.26 13.56
CA SER A 69 11.59 -34.50 12.68
C SER A 69 10.33 -33.77 13.12
N TRP A 70 10.08 -33.66 14.42
CA TRP A 70 8.92 -32.91 14.94
C TRP A 70 9.00 -31.41 14.62
N LEU A 71 10.17 -30.80 14.79
CA LEU A 71 10.37 -29.37 14.56
C LEU A 71 10.29 -29.04 13.05
N LEU A 72 10.80 -29.93 12.20
CA LEU A 72 10.66 -29.82 10.74
C LEU A 72 9.20 -29.97 10.29
N TRP A 73 8.41 -30.82 10.97
CA TRP A 73 6.97 -30.94 10.71
C TRP A 73 6.22 -29.67 11.09
N VAL A 74 6.49 -29.09 12.27
CA VAL A 74 5.92 -27.80 12.68
C VAL A 74 6.29 -26.69 11.69
N TYR A 75 7.56 -26.64 11.27
CA TYR A 75 8.02 -25.70 10.25
C TYR A 75 7.23 -25.82 8.95
N LEU A 76 7.05 -27.04 8.43
CA LEU A 76 6.27 -27.27 7.21
C LEU A 76 4.80 -26.90 7.38
N PHE A 77 4.20 -27.20 8.54
CA PHE A 77 2.82 -26.82 8.83
C PHE A 77 2.63 -25.30 8.84
N VAL A 78 3.54 -24.55 9.50
CA VAL A 78 3.51 -23.08 9.51
C VAL A 78 3.73 -22.52 8.10
N MET A 79 4.69 -23.05 7.34
CA MET A 79 4.93 -22.65 5.95
C MET A 79 3.71 -22.87 5.06
N PHE A 80 3.00 -23.98 5.23
CA PHE A 80 1.76 -24.26 4.50
C PHE A 80 0.67 -23.23 4.82
N LEU A 81 0.45 -22.92 6.10
CA LEU A 81 -0.50 -21.88 6.50
C LEU A 81 -0.13 -20.50 5.94
N LEU A 82 1.16 -20.16 5.89
CA LEU A 82 1.62 -18.91 5.30
C LEU A 82 1.32 -18.83 3.80
N ILE A 83 1.56 -19.92 3.06
CA ILE A 83 1.23 -19.97 1.63
C ILE A 83 -0.28 -19.75 1.42
N LEU A 84 -1.13 -20.43 2.20
CA LEU A 84 -2.59 -20.24 2.12
C LEU A 84 -3.02 -18.80 2.44
N LEU A 85 -2.45 -18.21 3.49
CA LEU A 85 -2.74 -16.83 3.88
C LEU A 85 -2.33 -15.87 2.77
N LEU A 86 -1.10 -15.97 2.25
CA LEU A 86 -0.60 -15.09 1.19
C LEU A 86 -1.40 -15.25 -0.11
N LEU A 87 -1.81 -16.47 -0.47
CA LEU A 87 -2.71 -16.73 -1.60
C LEU A 87 -4.09 -16.10 -1.39
N SER A 88 -4.67 -16.23 -0.20
CA SER A 88 -5.97 -15.61 0.10
C SER A 88 -5.88 -14.08 0.01
N PHE A 89 -4.78 -13.50 0.50
CA PHE A 89 -4.52 -12.07 0.43
C PHE A 89 -4.31 -11.59 -1.01
N THR A 90 -3.56 -12.31 -1.87
CA THR A 90 -3.40 -11.91 -3.27
C THR A 90 -4.75 -11.88 -3.99
N ILE A 91 -5.55 -12.93 -3.86
CA ILE A 91 -6.88 -13.00 -4.48
C ILE A 91 -7.74 -11.84 -4.01
N PHE A 92 -7.78 -11.61 -2.70
CA PHE A 92 -8.53 -10.49 -2.12
C PHE A 92 -8.06 -9.13 -2.66
N ALA A 93 -6.74 -8.90 -2.69
CA ALA A 93 -6.15 -7.67 -3.20
C ALA A 93 -6.56 -7.43 -4.65
N PHE A 94 -6.51 -8.45 -5.52
CA PHE A 94 -6.96 -8.33 -6.91
C PHE A 94 -8.46 -8.01 -7.01
N VAL A 95 -9.31 -8.73 -6.26
CA VAL A 95 -10.77 -8.50 -6.29
C VAL A 95 -11.12 -7.06 -5.90
N VAL A 96 -10.50 -6.56 -4.84
CA VAL A 96 -10.78 -5.21 -4.30
C VAL A 96 -10.18 -4.10 -5.19
N THR A 97 -9.07 -4.37 -5.87
CA THR A 97 -8.36 -3.41 -6.73
C THR A 97 -8.70 -3.53 -8.22
N ASN A 98 -9.58 -4.45 -8.61
CA ASN A 98 -9.95 -4.62 -10.02
C ASN A 98 -10.67 -3.36 -10.54
N LYS A 99 -11.67 -2.89 -9.78
CA LYS A 99 -12.44 -1.67 -10.07
C LYS A 99 -11.67 -0.39 -9.72
N GLY A 100 -12.08 0.71 -10.34
CA GLY A 100 -11.45 2.02 -10.26
C GLY A 100 -10.61 2.28 -11.48
N ALA A 101 -10.73 3.45 -12.08
CA ALA A 101 -9.76 4.02 -13.01
C ALA A 101 -10.14 5.49 -13.11
N GLY A 102 -9.21 6.38 -12.81
CA GLY A 102 -9.45 7.81 -13.08
C GLY A 102 -9.85 8.00 -14.53
N GLU A 103 -10.84 8.87 -14.76
CA GLU A 103 -11.31 9.24 -16.08
C GLU A 103 -10.26 10.14 -16.73
N ALA A 104 -9.82 9.76 -17.93
CA ALA A 104 -8.92 10.59 -18.71
C ALA A 104 -9.72 11.73 -19.35
N LEU A 105 -9.20 12.95 -19.24
CA LEU A 105 -9.81 14.13 -19.85
C LEU A 105 -8.99 14.55 -21.07
N SER A 106 -9.68 14.89 -22.15
CA SER A 106 -9.04 15.37 -23.38
C SER A 106 -8.23 16.64 -23.12
N GLY A 107 -6.96 16.63 -23.52
CA GLY A 107 -6.06 17.78 -23.36
C GLY A 107 -5.58 18.03 -21.93
N ARG A 108 -5.76 17.08 -20.99
CA ARG A 108 -5.27 17.16 -19.61
C ARG A 108 -4.18 16.12 -19.34
N GLY A 109 -3.11 16.53 -18.65
CA GLY A 109 -2.00 15.68 -18.18
C GLY A 109 -2.34 14.88 -16.92
N TYR A 110 -3.55 15.04 -16.39
CA TYR A 110 -4.07 14.38 -15.19
C TYR A 110 -5.47 13.78 -15.43
N LYS A 111 -5.89 12.93 -14.49
CA LYS A 111 -7.19 12.24 -14.52
C LYS A 111 -8.16 12.84 -13.50
N GLU A 112 -9.45 12.65 -13.72
CA GLU A 112 -10.50 12.94 -12.74
C GLU A 112 -10.87 11.65 -12.01
N TYR A 113 -11.06 11.72 -10.69
CA TYR A 113 -11.29 10.53 -9.87
C TYR A 113 -12.63 10.65 -9.15
N ARG A 114 -13.56 9.71 -9.43
CA ARG A 114 -14.84 9.67 -8.72
C ARG A 114 -14.87 8.53 -7.70
N LEU A 115 -15.40 8.82 -6.52
CA LEU A 115 -15.44 7.84 -5.43
C LEU A 115 -16.26 6.60 -5.79
N GLY A 116 -17.28 6.76 -6.64
CA GLY A 116 -18.17 5.69 -7.10
C GLY A 116 -17.49 4.62 -7.96
N ASP A 117 -16.35 4.91 -8.57
CA ASP A 117 -15.67 4.00 -9.50
C ASP A 117 -14.93 2.86 -8.78
N TYR A 118 -14.69 2.99 -7.48
CA TYR A 118 -13.94 2.04 -6.66
C TYR A 118 -14.82 0.96 -6.05
N SER A 119 -14.21 -0.14 -5.60
CA SER A 119 -14.95 -1.22 -4.93
C SER A 119 -15.62 -0.74 -3.64
N ASN A 120 -16.80 -1.28 -3.32
CA ASN A 120 -17.53 -0.96 -2.09
C ASN A 120 -16.69 -1.16 -0.83
N TRP A 121 -15.78 -2.14 -0.84
CA TRP A 121 -14.86 -2.38 0.26
C TRP A 121 -13.92 -1.20 0.50
N LEU A 122 -13.31 -0.65 -0.56
CA LEU A 122 -12.44 0.53 -0.47
C LEU A 122 -13.22 1.77 -0.07
N GLN A 123 -14.38 1.99 -0.67
CA GLN A 123 -15.25 3.13 -0.33
C GLN A 123 -15.62 3.13 1.15
N LYS A 124 -15.91 1.97 1.75
CA LYS A 124 -16.24 1.85 3.18
C LYS A 124 -15.12 2.34 4.11
N ARG A 125 -13.86 2.30 3.67
CA ARG A 125 -12.70 2.78 4.46
C ARG A 125 -12.64 4.30 4.57
N VAL A 126 -13.10 5.02 3.55
CA VAL A 126 -13.06 6.50 3.48
C VAL A 126 -14.41 7.18 3.75
N ARG A 127 -15.49 6.40 3.87
CA ARG A 127 -16.83 6.89 4.21
C ARG A 127 -17.04 7.22 5.68
N SER A 128 -16.29 6.58 6.59
CA SER A 128 -16.39 6.87 8.03
C SER A 128 -15.67 8.18 8.34
N ASP A 129 -16.40 9.17 8.87
CA ASP A 129 -15.86 10.51 9.16
C ASP A 129 -14.72 10.48 10.18
N GLU A 130 -14.81 9.60 11.18
CA GLU A 130 -13.75 9.45 12.19
C GLU A 130 -12.44 8.93 11.58
N ASN A 131 -12.52 7.91 10.72
CA ASN A 131 -11.36 7.38 10.02
C ASN A 131 -10.83 8.40 9.00
N TRP A 132 -11.73 9.07 8.28
CA TRP A 132 -11.33 10.09 7.31
C TRP A 132 -10.64 11.27 7.98
N ARG A 133 -11.05 11.68 9.18
CA ARG A 133 -10.39 12.76 9.92
C ARG A 133 -8.90 12.46 10.16
N LYS A 134 -8.56 11.23 10.55
CA LYS A 134 -7.17 10.80 10.75
C LYS A 134 -6.40 10.75 9.43
N ILE A 135 -7.02 10.20 8.38
CA ILE A 135 -6.41 10.13 7.05
C ILE A 135 -6.17 11.54 6.49
N ARG A 136 -7.14 12.44 6.64
CA ARG A 136 -7.06 13.83 6.20
C ARG A 136 -5.93 14.57 6.89
N SER A 137 -5.79 14.44 8.21
CA SER A 137 -4.67 15.08 8.91
C SER A 137 -3.34 14.56 8.37
N CYS A 138 -3.22 13.24 8.11
CA CYS A 138 -2.04 12.68 7.49
C CYS A 138 -1.77 13.25 6.09
N LEU A 139 -2.81 13.45 5.26
CA LEU A 139 -2.67 14.04 3.93
C LEU A 139 -2.21 15.51 4.00
N GLN A 140 -2.75 16.29 4.94
CA GLN A 140 -2.33 17.67 5.19
C GLN A 140 -0.87 17.73 5.66
N ASP A 141 -0.49 16.89 6.63
CA ASP A 141 0.86 16.82 7.19
C ASP A 141 1.88 16.36 6.15
N SER A 142 1.49 15.47 5.23
CA SER A 142 2.35 14.96 4.15
C SER A 142 2.66 15.99 3.05
N LYS A 143 2.06 17.19 3.12
CA LYS A 143 2.34 18.31 2.22
C LYS A 143 2.17 17.97 0.73
N ILE A 144 1.22 17.09 0.39
CA ILE A 144 0.99 16.63 -1.00
C ILE A 144 0.71 17.76 -1.99
N CYS A 145 0.11 18.86 -1.51
CA CYS A 145 -0.23 20.03 -2.31
C CYS A 145 0.85 21.13 -2.30
N GLN A 146 1.93 20.97 -1.51
CA GLN A 146 2.92 22.04 -1.30
C GLN A 146 3.53 22.53 -2.60
N ARG A 147 3.88 21.63 -3.52
CA ARG A 147 4.40 22.01 -4.85
C ARG A 147 3.46 22.95 -5.62
N LEU A 148 2.15 22.73 -5.53
CA LEU A 148 1.17 23.59 -6.19
C LEU A 148 0.89 24.88 -5.41
N LEU A 149 1.02 24.84 -4.08
CA LEU A 149 0.91 26.02 -3.21
C LEU A 149 2.10 26.96 -3.40
N ASP A 150 3.32 26.44 -3.53
CA ASP A 150 4.53 27.23 -3.78
C ASP A 150 4.50 27.91 -5.15
N THR A 151 3.68 27.39 -6.07
CA THR A 151 3.44 28.00 -7.38
C THR A 151 2.34 29.05 -7.26
N GLU A 152 2.62 30.15 -6.55
CA GLU A 152 1.65 31.24 -6.33
C GLU A 152 1.49 32.18 -7.53
N SER A 153 2.42 32.15 -8.49
CA SER A 153 2.32 33.00 -9.68
C SER A 153 1.23 32.51 -10.63
N PRO A 154 0.48 33.42 -11.30
CA PRO A 154 -0.46 33.04 -12.33
C PRO A 154 0.29 32.35 -13.47
N THR A 155 0.15 31.04 -13.56
CA THR A 155 0.58 30.27 -14.73
C THR A 155 -0.53 30.27 -15.76
N ASP A 156 -0.20 30.09 -17.04
CA ASP A 156 -1.24 29.91 -18.03
C ASP A 156 -2.05 28.63 -17.71
N VAL A 157 -3.36 28.70 -17.88
CA VAL A 157 -4.24 27.57 -17.57
C VAL A 157 -3.92 26.34 -18.43
N GLN A 158 -3.43 26.54 -19.67
CA GLN A 158 -3.02 25.44 -20.55
C GLN A 158 -1.76 24.76 -20.05
N ASP A 159 -0.83 25.52 -19.46
CA ASP A 159 0.36 24.95 -18.83
C ASP A 159 -0.04 24.10 -17.62
N PHE A 160 -0.95 24.61 -16.78
CA PHE A 160 -1.51 23.82 -15.68
C PHE A 160 -2.24 22.56 -16.16
N TYR A 161 -2.97 22.64 -17.27
CA TYR A 161 -3.66 21.50 -17.87
C TYR A 161 -2.72 20.43 -18.39
N ARG A 162 -1.51 20.78 -18.81
CA ARG A 162 -0.50 19.82 -19.26
C ARG A 162 0.29 19.19 -18.13
N GLU A 163 0.19 19.74 -16.92
CA GLU A 163 0.92 19.24 -15.76
C GLU A 163 0.50 17.82 -15.38
N HIS A 164 1.50 16.99 -15.06
CA HIS A 164 1.27 15.63 -14.60
C HIS A 164 1.04 15.59 -13.08
N LEU A 165 -0.24 15.70 -12.70
CA LEU A 165 -0.66 15.60 -11.31
C LEU A 165 -0.87 14.14 -10.90
N SER A 166 -0.39 13.78 -9.71
CA SER A 166 -0.72 12.50 -9.08
C SER A 166 -2.22 12.40 -8.76
N ALA A 167 -2.71 11.19 -8.47
CA ALA A 167 -4.11 11.00 -8.08
C ALA A 167 -4.50 11.82 -6.84
N LEU A 168 -3.58 11.91 -5.86
CA LEU A 168 -3.77 12.75 -4.67
C LEU A 168 -3.74 14.24 -5.01
N GLN A 169 -2.83 14.69 -5.86
CA GLN A 169 -2.74 16.10 -6.24
C GLN A 169 -3.98 16.56 -7.01
N SER A 170 -4.39 15.79 -8.00
CA SER A 170 -5.58 16.08 -8.82
C SER A 170 -6.90 15.94 -8.05
N GLY A 171 -6.96 15.11 -7.00
CA GLY A 171 -8.15 14.92 -6.18
C GLY A 171 -8.25 15.88 -4.99
N CYS A 172 -7.13 16.29 -4.39
CA CYS A 172 -7.11 17.07 -3.15
C CYS A 172 -6.70 18.54 -3.34
N CYS A 173 -5.88 18.85 -4.35
CA CYS A 173 -5.24 20.17 -4.52
C CYS A 173 -5.89 21.06 -5.58
N LYS A 174 -6.88 20.55 -6.32
CA LYS A 174 -7.69 21.31 -7.29
C LYS A 174 -9.17 20.98 -7.11
N PRO A 175 -10.10 21.85 -7.53
CA PRO A 175 -11.52 21.52 -7.59
C PRO A 175 -11.79 20.47 -8.67
N SER A 176 -12.97 19.83 -8.60
CA SER A 176 -13.43 18.97 -9.69
C SER A 176 -13.69 19.79 -10.95
N ASN A 177 -13.39 19.18 -12.11
CA ASN A 177 -13.68 19.82 -13.41
C ASN A 177 -15.19 20.05 -13.62
N ASP A 178 -16.06 19.24 -12.99
CA ASP A 178 -17.52 19.37 -13.07
C ASP A 178 -18.03 20.70 -12.47
N CYS A 179 -17.22 21.38 -11.65
CA CYS A 179 -17.59 22.62 -10.98
C CYS A 179 -17.59 23.86 -11.90
N ASN A 180 -16.87 23.82 -13.02
CA ASN A 180 -16.72 24.95 -13.95
C ASN A 180 -16.25 26.26 -13.27
N PHE A 181 -15.32 26.15 -12.32
CA PHE A 181 -14.68 27.33 -11.71
C PHE A 181 -13.68 27.96 -12.67
N GLN A 182 -13.51 29.27 -12.56
CA GLN A 182 -12.52 30.01 -13.32
C GLN A 182 -11.15 29.85 -12.65
N TYR A 183 -10.15 29.51 -13.47
CA TYR A 183 -8.77 29.35 -13.03
C TYR A 183 -8.13 30.72 -12.73
N ILE A 184 -7.41 30.81 -11.61
CA ILE A 184 -6.54 31.95 -11.28
C ILE A 184 -5.11 31.46 -11.09
N SER A 185 -4.92 30.43 -10.28
CA SER A 185 -3.64 29.78 -10.03
C SER A 185 -3.87 28.29 -9.72
N PRO A 186 -2.82 27.45 -9.60
CA PRO A 186 -2.96 26.01 -9.44
C PRO A 186 -3.92 25.57 -8.33
N THR A 187 -3.92 26.31 -7.22
CA THR A 187 -4.74 26.05 -6.02
C THR A 187 -5.80 27.12 -5.77
N ASN A 188 -5.92 28.13 -6.64
CA ASN A 188 -6.90 29.22 -6.47
C ASN A 188 -7.85 29.30 -7.67
N TRP A 189 -9.14 29.12 -7.38
CA TRP A 189 -10.21 29.06 -8.37
C TRP A 189 -11.40 29.90 -7.92
N THR A 190 -11.96 30.70 -8.82
CA THR A 190 -13.13 31.54 -8.53
C THR A 190 -14.42 30.94 -9.04
N ARG A 191 -15.47 31.03 -8.22
CA ARG A 191 -16.82 30.64 -8.60
C ARG A 191 -17.40 31.68 -9.57
N THR A 192 -18.04 31.20 -10.62
CA THR A 192 -18.70 32.02 -11.65
C THR A 192 -20.19 31.70 -11.73
N SER A 193 -20.95 32.48 -12.49
CA SER A 193 -22.39 32.23 -12.73
C SER A 193 -22.65 30.89 -13.42
N ALA A 194 -21.65 30.33 -14.11
CA ALA A 194 -21.72 29.03 -14.80
C ALA A 194 -21.33 27.84 -13.89
N SER A 195 -21.03 28.10 -12.62
CA SER A 195 -20.60 27.06 -11.70
C SER A 195 -21.71 26.06 -11.38
N SER A 196 -21.42 24.77 -11.52
CA SER A 196 -22.36 23.70 -11.23
C SER A 196 -22.35 23.34 -9.74
N SER A 197 -23.53 23.13 -9.16
CA SER A 197 -23.72 22.60 -7.81
C SER A 197 -24.12 21.12 -7.78
N ALA A 198 -24.22 20.47 -8.95
CA ALA A 198 -24.62 19.06 -9.03
C ALA A 198 -23.58 18.12 -8.38
N ASN A 199 -22.30 18.50 -8.43
CA ASN A 199 -21.23 17.77 -7.76
C ASN A 199 -21.03 18.33 -6.33
N PRO A 200 -21.19 17.51 -5.26
CA PRO A 200 -21.04 17.98 -3.89
C PRO A 200 -19.65 18.55 -3.59
N ASP A 201 -18.61 18.13 -4.32
CA ASP A 201 -17.24 18.60 -4.13
C ASP A 201 -17.08 20.09 -4.45
N CYS A 202 -17.93 20.66 -5.31
CA CYS A 202 -17.93 22.09 -5.62
C CYS A 202 -18.34 22.97 -4.43
N SER A 203 -19.10 22.39 -3.49
CA SER A 203 -19.44 23.06 -2.23
C SER A 203 -18.37 22.87 -1.16
N ALA A 204 -17.62 21.77 -1.24
CA ALA A 204 -16.58 21.41 -0.27
C ALA A 204 -15.21 22.05 -0.56
N TRP A 205 -14.97 22.49 -1.81
CA TRP A 205 -13.74 23.17 -2.21
C TRP A 205 -13.55 24.52 -1.50
N ASN A 206 -12.31 24.81 -1.10
CA ASN A 206 -11.88 26.08 -0.53
C ASN A 206 -10.46 26.44 -0.99
N ASN A 207 -10.18 27.71 -1.32
CA ASN A 207 -8.85 28.16 -1.75
C ASN A 207 -7.85 28.31 -0.58
N GLU A 208 -8.31 28.18 0.67
CA GLU A 208 -7.44 28.23 1.85
C GLU A 208 -6.38 27.10 1.81
N PRO A 209 -5.07 27.41 1.91
CA PRO A 209 -3.97 26.44 1.76
C PRO A 209 -4.08 25.20 2.66
N ASN A 210 -4.65 25.37 3.86
CA ASN A 210 -4.81 24.28 4.83
C ASN A 210 -6.10 23.47 4.65
N THR A 211 -7.04 23.91 3.80
CA THR A 211 -8.36 23.26 3.64
C THR A 211 -8.52 22.57 2.29
N LEU A 212 -8.22 23.27 1.19
CA LEU A 212 -8.30 22.77 -0.19
C LEU A 212 -9.52 21.85 -0.42
N CYS A 213 -9.35 20.74 -1.16
CA CYS A 213 -10.36 19.71 -1.36
C CYS A 213 -10.18 18.51 -0.41
N TYR A 214 -9.50 18.66 0.74
CA TYR A 214 -9.22 17.52 1.62
C TYR A 214 -10.47 16.81 2.18
N ASN A 215 -11.65 17.43 2.09
CA ASN A 215 -12.93 16.80 2.45
C ASN A 215 -13.75 16.31 1.26
N CYS A 216 -13.29 16.52 0.03
CA CYS A 216 -14.00 16.17 -1.18
C CYS A 216 -14.00 14.66 -1.44
N ASN A 217 -15.02 14.19 -2.15
CA ASN A 217 -15.06 12.81 -2.65
C ASN A 217 -13.96 12.57 -3.70
N SER A 218 -13.56 13.56 -4.48
CA SER A 218 -12.40 13.49 -5.37
C SER A 218 -11.10 13.25 -4.64
N CYS A 219 -10.89 13.83 -3.45
CA CYS A 219 -9.68 13.57 -2.65
C CYS A 219 -9.70 12.16 -2.05
N LYS A 220 -10.86 11.73 -1.54
CA LYS A 220 -11.07 10.33 -1.11
C LYS A 220 -10.79 9.36 -2.26
N ALA A 221 -11.29 9.65 -3.46
CA ALA A 221 -11.08 8.85 -4.66
C ALA A 221 -9.62 8.83 -5.11
N GLY A 222 -8.91 9.97 -5.04
CA GLY A 222 -7.48 10.07 -5.33
C GLY A 222 -6.64 9.21 -4.37
N LEU A 223 -7.00 9.18 -3.09
CA LEU A 223 -6.38 8.28 -2.13
C LEU A 223 -6.65 6.81 -2.47
N LEU A 224 -7.90 6.46 -2.81
CA LEU A 224 -8.24 5.09 -3.19
C LEU A 224 -7.51 4.63 -4.45
N ASP A 225 -7.28 5.50 -5.44
CA ASP A 225 -6.47 5.16 -6.61
C ASP A 225 -5.02 4.91 -6.24
N ASN A 226 -4.45 5.77 -5.37
CA ASN A 226 -3.08 5.59 -4.91
C ASN A 226 -2.91 4.25 -4.17
N ILE A 227 -3.80 3.97 -3.21
CA ILE A 227 -3.84 2.68 -2.48
C ILE A 227 -3.98 1.51 -3.44
N ARG A 228 -4.88 1.62 -4.43
CA ARG A 228 -5.10 0.59 -5.43
C ARG A 228 -3.84 0.31 -6.25
N SER A 229 -3.17 1.35 -6.73
CA SER A 229 -1.92 1.24 -7.48
C SER A 229 -0.84 0.56 -6.65
N ASP A 230 -0.69 0.95 -5.38
CA ASP A 230 0.29 0.36 -4.48
C ASP A 230 -0.04 -1.09 -4.11
N TRP A 231 -1.31 -1.41 -3.88
CA TRP A 231 -1.76 -2.79 -3.65
C TRP A 231 -1.50 -3.70 -4.85
N LYS A 232 -1.61 -3.19 -6.09
CA LYS A 232 -1.24 -3.97 -7.28
C LYS A 232 0.26 -4.25 -7.32
N LYS A 233 1.11 -3.26 -6.99
CA LYS A 233 2.57 -3.47 -6.89
C LYS A 233 2.90 -4.50 -5.80
N VAL A 234 2.29 -4.37 -4.62
CA VAL A 234 2.45 -5.32 -3.51
C VAL A 234 1.98 -6.72 -3.90
N ALA A 235 0.84 -6.85 -4.59
CA ALA A 235 0.35 -8.14 -5.07
C ALA A 235 1.33 -8.81 -6.05
N ILE A 236 1.96 -8.06 -6.96
CA ILE A 236 3.00 -8.58 -7.87
C ILE A 236 4.20 -9.09 -7.08
N ILE A 237 4.70 -8.31 -6.12
CA ILE A 237 5.81 -8.74 -5.25
C ILE A 237 5.41 -9.99 -4.46
N ASN A 238 4.17 -10.05 -3.94
CA ASN A 238 3.68 -11.19 -3.18
C ASN A 238 3.58 -12.47 -4.03
N ILE A 239 3.28 -12.37 -5.32
CA ILE A 239 3.32 -13.53 -6.24
C ILE A 239 4.73 -14.09 -6.34
N ILE A 240 5.75 -13.24 -6.46
CA ILE A 240 7.16 -13.67 -6.51
C ILE A 240 7.54 -14.40 -5.21
N ILE A 241 7.15 -13.84 -4.07
CA ILE A 241 7.36 -14.44 -2.74
C ILE A 241 6.66 -15.80 -2.65
N LEU A 242 5.41 -15.90 -3.11
CA LEU A 242 4.65 -17.16 -3.12
C LEU A 242 5.36 -18.25 -3.92
N VAL A 243 5.85 -17.95 -5.12
CA VAL A 243 6.60 -18.91 -5.94
C VAL A 243 7.84 -19.40 -5.19
N PHE A 244 8.60 -18.47 -4.59
CA PHE A 244 9.76 -18.82 -3.79
C PHE A 244 9.39 -19.72 -2.59
N LEU A 245 8.35 -19.36 -1.83
CA LEU A 245 7.89 -20.15 -0.68
C LEU A 245 7.44 -21.56 -1.08
N VAL A 246 6.79 -21.73 -2.23
CA VAL A 246 6.40 -23.05 -2.75
C VAL A 246 7.63 -23.92 -3.07
N ILE A 247 8.69 -23.33 -3.63
CA ILE A 247 9.96 -24.04 -3.88
C ILE A 247 10.58 -24.47 -2.54
N VAL A 248 10.69 -23.55 -1.57
CA VAL A 248 11.24 -23.86 -0.24
C VAL A 248 10.43 -24.95 0.46
N TYR A 249 9.10 -24.86 0.41
CA TYR A 249 8.19 -25.86 0.97
C TYR A 249 8.38 -27.24 0.32
N SER A 250 8.55 -27.28 -1.00
CA SER A 250 8.79 -28.52 -1.75
C SER A 250 10.12 -29.18 -1.34
N VAL A 251 11.19 -28.39 -1.23
CA VAL A 251 12.50 -28.87 -0.75
C VAL A 251 12.42 -29.32 0.72
N GLY A 252 11.72 -28.58 1.57
CA GLY A 252 11.47 -28.92 2.97
C GLY A 252 10.70 -30.24 3.11
N CYS A 253 9.70 -30.47 2.25
CA CYS A 253 8.97 -31.74 2.19
C CYS A 253 9.88 -32.90 1.78
N CYS A 254 10.78 -32.70 0.80
CA CYS A 254 11.79 -33.68 0.42
C CYS A 254 12.76 -33.99 1.59
N ALA A 255 13.23 -32.96 2.30
CA ALA A 255 14.06 -33.08 3.50
C ALA A 255 13.34 -33.88 4.61
N PHE A 256 12.06 -33.61 4.83
CA PHE A 256 11.25 -34.30 5.84
C PHE A 256 11.04 -35.78 5.52
N ARG A 257 10.66 -36.11 4.28
CA ARG A 257 10.49 -37.51 3.83
C ARG A 257 11.79 -38.29 4.01
N ASN A 258 12.90 -37.71 3.60
CA ASN A 258 14.20 -38.35 3.68
C ASN A 258 14.67 -38.59 5.14
N ASN A 259 14.41 -37.64 6.06
CA ASN A 259 14.71 -37.84 7.48
C ASN A 259 13.86 -38.96 8.11
N ARG A 260 12.65 -39.21 7.59
CA ARG A 260 11.78 -40.31 8.05
C ARG A 260 12.21 -41.67 7.51
N ASP A 261 12.68 -41.72 6.27
CA ASP A 261 13.11 -42.97 5.62
C ASP A 261 14.48 -43.46 6.12
N GLY A 262 15.36 -42.55 6.58
CA GLY A 262 16.65 -42.92 7.20
C GLY A 262 16.55 -43.46 8.64
N TRP A 263 15.35 -43.59 9.19
CA TRP A 263 15.07 -44.20 10.50
C TRP A 263 14.62 -45.66 10.41
N LYS A 264 14.48 -46.20 9.19
CA LYS A 264 14.30 -47.64 8.91
C LYS A 264 15.63 -48.25 8.48
#